data_AF-A0A2E9A2N3-F1
#
_entry.id   AF-A0A2E9A2N3-F1
#
_cell.length_a   1.000
_cell.length_b   1.000
_cell.length_c   1.000
_cell.angle_alpha   90.00
_cell.angle_beta   90.00
_cell.angle_gamma   90.00
#
_symmetry.space_group_name_H-M   'P 1'
#
loop_
_entity.id
_entity.type
_entity.pdbx_description
1 polymer ?
#
loop_
_entity_poly.entity_id
_entity_poly.type
_entity_poly.pdbx_seq_one_letter_code
_entity_poly.pdbx_strand_id
1 'polypeptide(L)' 'MVASSMEELVSLCKRRGFIFQSNDIYGGIKGLYDYGPMGVELKNNLKQAWWKSMVYERDDIEGL' A
#
# COMPACT_ATOMS: atom_id res chain seq x y z
N MET A 1 7.01 -18.09 -3.78
CA MET A 1 8.31 -17.83 -3.13
C MET A 1 8.08 -16.68 -2.17
N VAL A 2 8.36 -16.87 -0.89
CA VAL A 2 8.22 -15.81 0.13
C VAL A 2 9.45 -14.89 0.01
N ALA A 3 9.28 -13.59 0.22
CA ALA A 3 10.42 -12.67 0.23
C ALA A 3 11.37 -13.03 1.36
N SER A 4 12.67 -13.08 1.06
CA SER A 4 13.74 -13.43 2.00
C SER A 4 14.39 -12.18 2.61
N SER A 5 14.28 -11.02 1.94
CA SER A 5 14.79 -9.74 2.45
C SER A 5 13.87 -8.55 2.14
N MET A 6 14.07 -7.45 2.87
CA MET A 6 13.35 -6.19 2.62
C MET A 6 13.72 -5.59 1.25
N GLU A 7 14.97 -5.75 0.81
CA GLU A 7 15.44 -5.24 -0.48
C GLU A 7 14.72 -5.89 -1.66
N GLU A 8 14.39 -7.18 -1.56
CA GLU A 8 13.58 -7.88 -2.56
C GLU A 8 12.18 -7.29 -2.69
N LEU A 9 11.54 -6.97 -1.55
CA LEU A 9 10.22 -6.33 -1.53
C LEU A 9 10.28 -4.93 -2.14
N VAL A 10 11.26 -4.12 -1.76
CA VAL A 10 11.44 -2.76 -2.30
C VAL A 10 11.68 -2.80 -3.82
N SER A 11 12.54 -3.71 -4.27
CA SER A 11 12.82 -3.93 -5.70
C SER A 11 11.56 -4.34 -6.48
N LEU A 12 10.77 -5.26 -5.93
CA LEU A 12 9.51 -5.68 -6.54
C LEU A 12 8.51 -4.52 -6.61
N CYS A 13 8.36 -3.77 -5.52
CA CYS A 13 7.44 -2.65 -5.43
C CYS A 13 7.75 -1.58 -6.47
N LYS A 14 9.02 -1.22 -6.65
CA LYS A 14 9.45 -0.25 -7.67
C LYS A 14 9.26 -0.82 -9.09
N ARG A 15 9.62 -2.09 -9.33
CA ARG A 15 9.55 -2.72 -10.66
C ARG A 15 8.12 -2.96 -11.15
N ARG A 16 7.18 -3.22 -10.24
CA ARG A 16 5.78 -3.56 -10.56
C ARG A 16 4.80 -2.39 -10.35
N GLY A 17 5.30 -1.22 -9.96
CA GLY A 17 4.47 -0.04 -9.77
C GLY A 17 3.53 -0.11 -8.57
N PHE A 18 4.00 -0.69 -7.46
CA PHE A 18 3.29 -0.63 -6.18
C PHE A 18 3.65 0.64 -5.41
N ILE A 19 4.94 0.86 -5.13
CA ILE A 19 5.40 1.97 -4.30
C ILE A 19 6.66 2.57 -4.93
N PHE A 20 6.72 3.90 -4.95
CA PHE A 20 7.83 4.70 -5.43
C PHE A 20 8.35 5.64 -4.33
N GLN A 21 9.63 6.00 -4.40
CA GLN A 21 10.17 7.07 -3.58
C GLN A 21 9.55 8.39 -4.03
N SER A 22 9.02 9.19 -3.10
CA SER A 22 8.45 10.47 -3.49
C SER A 22 9.55 11.45 -3.90
N ASN A 23 9.30 12.21 -4.96
CA ASN A 23 10.27 13.12 -5.58
C ASN A 23 11.58 12.46 -6.02
N ASP A 24 11.55 11.18 -6.47
CA ASP A 24 12.74 10.43 -6.92
C ASP A 24 13.56 11.22 -7.97
N ILE A 25 12.89 11.91 -8.90
CA ILE A 25 13.54 12.73 -9.94
C ILE A 25 14.28 13.97 -9.41
N TYR A 26 14.01 14.38 -8.17
CA TYR A 26 14.64 15.52 -7.50
C TYR A 26 15.51 15.09 -6.31
N GLY A 27 15.95 13.82 -6.27
CA GLY A 27 16.81 13.30 -5.21
C GLY A 27 16.08 12.66 -4.03
N GLY A 28 14.74 12.60 -4.09
CA GLY A 28 13.90 11.89 -3.13
C GLY A 28 13.71 12.62 -1.79
N ILE A 29 12.50 12.52 -1.22
CA ILE A 29 12.26 12.93 0.16
C ILE A 29 12.30 11.70 1.05
N LYS A 30 13.25 11.64 1.98
CA LYS A 30 13.35 10.52 2.94
C LYS A 30 12.08 10.42 3.77
N GLY A 31 11.53 9.22 3.88
CA GLY A 31 10.31 8.93 4.65
C GLY A 31 9.01 9.18 3.91
N LEU A 32 9.03 9.75 2.70
CA LEU A 32 7.84 9.97 1.89
C LEU A 32 7.80 9.03 0.68
N TYR A 33 6.63 8.43 0.44
CA TYR A 33 6.44 7.41 -0.59
C TYR A 33 5.11 7.60 -1.32
N ASP A 34 5.13 7.34 -2.63
CA ASP A 34 3.98 7.46 -3.51
C ASP A 34 3.49 6.06 -3.94
N TYR A 35 2.17 5.87 -3.94
CA TYR A 35 1.57 4.62 -4.41
C TYR A 35 1.42 4.67 -5.94
N GLY A 36 2.00 3.69 -6.61
CA GLY A 36 1.79 3.48 -8.05
C GLY A 36 0.44 2.83 -8.37
N PRO A 37 0.14 2.58 -9.65
CA PRO A 37 -1.15 2.07 -10.10
C PRO A 37 -1.59 0.79 -9.37
N MET A 38 -0.71 -0.22 -9.30
CA MET A 38 -1.01 -1.48 -8.61
C MET A 38 -1.06 -1.31 -7.08
N GLY A 39 -0.30 -0.35 -6.56
CA GLY A 39 -0.29 -0.04 -5.13
C GLY A 39 -1.58 0.61 -4.66
N VAL A 40 -2.18 1.48 -5.47
CA VAL A 40 -3.47 2.09 -5.17
C VAL A 40 -4.58 1.04 -5.13
N GLU A 41 -4.63 0.15 -6.13
CA GLU A 41 -5.61 -0.95 -6.16
C GLU A 41 -5.48 -1.84 -4.93
N LEU A 42 -4.26 -2.28 -4.59
CA LEU A 42 -4.03 -3.10 -3.40
C LEU A 42 -4.44 -2.36 -2.10
N LYS A 43 -4.04 -1.10 -1.97
CA LYS A 43 -4.38 -0.27 -0.80
C LYS A 43 -5.88 -0.10 -0.66
N ASN A 44 -6.58 0.18 -1.75
CA ASN A 44 -8.03 0.38 -1.74
C ASN A 44 -8.76 -0.93 -1.41
N ASN A 45 -8.34 -2.04 -2.01
CA ASN A 45 -8.92 -3.36 -1.71
C ASN A 45 -8.77 -3.72 -0.23
N LEU A 46 -7.60 -3.46 0.37
CA LEU A 46 -7.39 -3.69 1.79
C LEU A 46 -8.28 -2.80 2.67
N LYS A 47 -8.39 -1.51 2.34
CA LYS A 47 -9.27 -0.57 3.04
C LYS A 47 -10.73 -0.99 2.97
N GLN A 48 -11.21 -1.41 1.81
CA GLN A 48 -12.59 -1.85 1.61
C GLN A 48 -12.88 -3.15 2.37
N ALA A 49 -11.95 -4.12 2.31
CA ALA A 49 -12.09 -5.36 3.07
C ALA A 49 -12.14 -5.11 4.59
N TRP A 50 -11.30 -4.19 5.09
CA TRP A 50 -11.32 -3.79 6.49
C TRP A 50 -12.61 -3.07 6.88
N TRP A 51 -13.07 -2.14 6.05
CA TRP A 51 -14.31 -1.41 6.32
C TRP A 51 -15.52 -2.35 6.35
N LYS A 52 -15.59 -3.27 5.38
CA LYS A 52 -16.65 -4.27 5.34
C LYS A 52 -16.67 -5.13 6.60
N SER A 53 -15.52 -5.68 7.00
CA SER A 53 -15.45 -6.57 8.17
C SER A 53 -15.67 -5.86 9.49
N MET A 54 -15.25 -4.60 9.61
CA MET A 54 -15.36 -3.85 10.86
C MET A 54 -16.69 -3.12 10.99
N VAL A 55 -17.25 -2.58 9.92
CA VAL A 55 -18.43 -1.69 9.99
C VAL A 55 -19.69 -2.40 9.50
N TYR A 56 -19.61 -3.21 8.44
CA TYR A 56 -20.82 -3.83 7.88
C TYR A 56 -21.14 -5.22 8.46
N GLU A 57 -20.12 -5.97 8.87
CA GLU A 57 -20.29 -7.34 9.39
C GLU A 57 -20.38 -7.40 10.92
N ARG A 58 -20.19 -6.27 11.61
CA ARG A 58 -20.18 -6.17 13.07
C ARG A 58 -21.23 -5.20 13.56
N ASP A 59 -22.06 -5.66 14.48
CA ASP A 59 -23.16 -4.87 15.06
C ASP A 59 -22.70 -3.89 16.16
N ASP A 60 -21.42 -3.96 16.57
CA ASP A 60 -20.86 -3.16 17.67
C ASP A 60 -20.02 -1.96 17.22
N ILE A 61 -19.94 -1.71 15.91
CA ILE A 61 -19.12 -0.64 15.33
C ILE A 61 -19.97 0.18 14.34
N GLU A 62 -20.00 1.49 14.58
CA GLU A 62 -20.68 2.45 13.70
C GLU A 62 -19.65 3.19 12.83
N GLY A 63 -19.94 3.29 11.53
CA GLY A 63 -19.17 4.12 10.59
C GLY A 63 -19.70 5.56 10.58
N LEU A 64 -18.80 6.55 10.67
CA LEU A 64 -19.12 7.99 10.53
C LEU A 64 -19.16 8.43 9.07
#